data_AF-A0A6N7AFM6-F1
#
_entry.id   AF-A0A6N7AFM6-F1
#
_cell.length_a   1.000
_cell.length_b   1.000
_cell.length_c   1.000
_cell.angle_alpha   90.00
_cell.angle_beta   90.00
_cell.angle_gamma   90.00
#
_symmetry.space_group_name_H-M   'P 1'
#
loop_
_entity.id
_entity.type
_entity.pdbx_description
1 polymer ?
#
loop_
_entity_poly.entity_id
_entity_poly.type
_entity_poly.pdbx_seq_one_letter_code
_entity_poly.pdbx_strand_id
1 'polypeptide(L)'
;MAERVFFRLFRRRAVHPGMKAAPPEAFRPLIHGVVPPLTPESATRLVYWSAALVAVVVPGSAFVELDEGISAATRLHPSGQIHHIQHYEGGTIRDVLVREGDVVNRGTVLVRLVNPEGAKDLAERQARWTALTAALIRLSADLEQEETIFWPADSGLDEAVRRREETVHTERLALHAEQVTLHIHEISRRRQEIGELETKVGRLKSALAKLAEELALKKDALASGFIGRGEIVRLEREQIMLQSDYETARESAARLRTQLAESETRLKELERRWRSDVLGEINQTETAIAALGATMAIASDREARSEVRSPVRGIVKMAAITSVGQVARPGETLLDIVPVEDTLVIEARVAPQDIAAVREGLGGNGARLQRP
;
A
#
# COMPACT_ATOMS: atom_id res chain seq x y z
N MET A 1 -32.06 -5.97 -64.31
CA MET A 1 -30.65 -5.72 -64.72
C MET A 1 -29.91 -7.02 -64.44
N ALA A 2 -29.85 -7.92 -65.42
CA ALA A 2 -28.67 -8.21 -66.28
C ALA A 2 -27.62 -9.01 -65.47
N GLU A 3 -27.13 -10.20 -65.83
CA GLU A 3 -26.80 -10.86 -67.11
C GLU A 3 -26.98 -12.40 -66.96
N ARG A 4 -27.62 -13.18 -67.85
CA ARG A 4 -27.11 -13.86 -69.08
C ARG A 4 -25.68 -14.44 -68.92
N VAL A 5 -25.40 -15.73 -69.22
CA VAL A 5 -25.09 -16.21 -70.58
C VAL A 5 -24.74 -17.73 -70.57
N PHE A 6 -25.25 -18.48 -71.58
CA PHE A 6 -24.79 -19.74 -72.22
C PHE A 6 -24.83 -21.08 -71.43
N PHE A 7 -25.17 -22.25 -72.00
CA PHE A 7 -25.02 -22.75 -73.38
C PHE A 7 -26.18 -23.71 -73.75
N ARG A 8 -26.64 -23.65 -75.00
CA ARG A 8 -27.70 -24.48 -75.61
C ARG A 8 -27.11 -25.17 -76.84
N LEU A 9 -27.72 -26.31 -77.20
CA LEU A 9 -27.74 -26.98 -78.52
C LEU A 9 -26.63 -27.99 -78.84
N PHE A 10 -27.07 -29.22 -79.15
CA PHE A 10 -26.92 -29.98 -80.41
C PHE A 10 -27.40 -31.42 -80.11
N ARG A 11 -28.14 -32.20 -80.91
CA ARG A 11 -28.89 -32.05 -82.17
C ARG A 11 -29.64 -33.39 -82.35
N ARG A 12 -30.93 -33.36 -82.74
CA ARG A 12 -31.65 -34.53 -83.32
C ARG A 12 -31.12 -34.83 -84.73
N ARG A 13 -31.01 -36.11 -85.11
CA ARG A 13 -31.36 -36.69 -86.43
C ARG A 13 -31.23 -38.23 -86.37
N ALA A 14 -32.32 -38.96 -86.58
CA ALA A 14 -32.76 -39.57 -87.86
C ALA A 14 -31.93 -40.84 -88.19
N VAL A 15 -32.45 -42.04 -87.92
CA VAL A 15 -33.33 -42.86 -88.80
C VAL A 15 -32.65 -43.24 -90.11
N HIS A 16 -32.42 -44.55 -90.30
CA HIS A 16 -32.36 -45.22 -91.59
C HIS A 16 -32.70 -46.73 -91.43
N PRO A 17 -33.10 -47.43 -92.50
CA PRO A 17 -34.41 -48.05 -92.56
C PRO A 17 -34.37 -49.55 -92.93
N GLY A 18 -35.54 -50.19 -92.87
CA GLY A 18 -35.85 -51.30 -93.78
C GLY A 18 -36.10 -52.64 -93.11
N MET A 19 -37.37 -52.96 -92.88
CA MET A 19 -38.05 -54.04 -93.63
C MET A 19 -39.57 -53.93 -93.42
N LYS A 20 -40.27 -54.37 -94.47
CA LYS A 20 -41.61 -53.97 -94.91
C LYS A 20 -42.75 -54.57 -94.06
N ALA A 21 -43.90 -53.89 -94.07
CA ALA A 21 -45.19 -54.41 -93.65
C ALA A 21 -46.08 -54.70 -94.87
N ALA A 22 -46.77 -55.85 -94.87
CA ALA A 22 -48.12 -56.10 -95.44
C ALA A 22 -48.60 -57.53 -95.08
N PRO A 23 -49.92 -57.81 -94.98
CA PRO A 23 -50.53 -58.89 -94.21
C PRO A 23 -51.23 -59.95 -95.12
N PRO A 24 -52.29 -60.66 -94.70
CA PRO A 24 -52.30 -61.92 -93.95
C PRO A 24 -52.94 -63.08 -94.76
N GLU A 25 -52.46 -64.31 -94.66
CA GLU A 25 -53.23 -65.50 -95.11
C GLU A 25 -52.62 -66.74 -94.45
N ALA A 26 -53.32 -67.30 -93.46
CA ALA A 26 -54.18 -68.48 -93.65
C ALA A 26 -53.39 -69.80 -93.64
N PHE A 27 -52.99 -70.22 -92.44
CA PHE A 27 -52.89 -71.65 -92.12
C PHE A 27 -53.41 -71.90 -90.69
N ARG A 28 -54.71 -72.10 -90.60
CA ARG A 28 -55.38 -72.98 -89.61
C ARG A 28 -55.68 -74.29 -90.36
N PRO A 29 -55.91 -75.45 -89.71
CA PRO A 29 -55.94 -75.77 -88.27
C PRO A 29 -55.10 -77.08 -88.01
N LEU A 30 -55.14 -77.86 -86.93
CA LEU A 30 -56.26 -78.31 -86.08
C LEU A 30 -55.72 -79.18 -84.93
N ILE A 31 -55.68 -78.70 -83.67
CA ILE A 31 -55.90 -79.56 -82.49
C ILE A 31 -56.66 -78.73 -81.44
N HIS A 32 -57.89 -79.15 -81.14
CA HIS A 32 -58.69 -78.65 -80.04
C HIS A 32 -58.10 -79.10 -78.70
N GLY A 33 -57.90 -78.16 -77.78
CA GLY A 33 -57.59 -78.41 -76.37
C GLY A 33 -58.18 -77.30 -75.52
N VAL A 34 -59.11 -77.64 -74.65
CA VAL A 34 -59.84 -76.76 -73.73
C VAL A 34 -58.86 -76.00 -72.82
N VAL A 35 -59.02 -74.69 -72.68
CA VAL A 35 -58.18 -73.82 -71.82
C VAL A 35 -58.74 -73.81 -70.39
N PRO A 36 -58.01 -74.26 -69.36
CA PRO A 36 -58.39 -74.04 -67.96
C PRO A 36 -58.01 -72.62 -67.49
N PRO A 37 -58.72 -72.04 -66.51
CA PRO A 37 -58.41 -70.71 -65.98
C PRO A 37 -57.05 -70.70 -65.26
N LEU A 38 -56.16 -69.79 -65.69
CA LEU A 38 -54.87 -69.52 -65.04
C LEU A 38 -55.07 -68.51 -63.90
N THR A 39 -55.42 -68.99 -62.70
CA THR A 39 -54.95 -68.47 -61.39
C THR A 39 -55.62 -69.27 -60.25
N PRO A 40 -54.86 -69.88 -59.33
CA PRO A 40 -55.42 -70.48 -58.12
C PRO A 40 -55.86 -69.38 -57.12
N GLU A 41 -56.97 -69.59 -56.39
CA GLU A 41 -57.50 -68.61 -55.40
C GLU A 41 -56.49 -68.21 -54.31
N SER A 42 -55.42 -69.00 -54.11
CA SER A 42 -54.33 -68.72 -53.17
C SER A 42 -53.39 -67.59 -53.61
N ALA A 43 -53.22 -67.36 -54.93
CA ALA A 43 -52.33 -66.32 -55.44
C ALA A 43 -52.89 -64.91 -55.23
N THR A 44 -54.20 -64.73 -55.36
CA THR A 44 -54.87 -63.44 -55.12
C THR A 44 -54.83 -63.05 -53.64
N ARG A 45 -54.95 -64.02 -52.72
CA ARG A 45 -54.81 -63.79 -51.28
C ARG A 45 -53.40 -63.32 -50.92
N LEU A 46 -52.35 -63.87 -51.56
CA LEU A 46 -50.96 -63.42 -51.37
C LEU A 46 -50.74 -61.95 -51.77
N VAL A 47 -51.38 -61.49 -52.84
CA VAL A 47 -51.31 -60.08 -53.28
C VAL A 47 -52.04 -59.14 -52.31
N TYR A 48 -53.18 -59.56 -51.75
CA TYR A 48 -53.86 -58.77 -50.72
C TYR A 48 -53.08 -58.73 -49.40
N TRP A 49 -52.44 -59.84 -48.99
CA TRP A 49 -51.58 -59.86 -47.81
C TRP A 49 -50.32 -59.00 -47.99
N SER A 50 -49.71 -58.98 -49.18
CA SER A 50 -48.57 -58.09 -49.45
C SER A 50 -48.98 -56.62 -49.52
N ALA A 51 -50.13 -56.31 -50.13
CA ALA A 51 -50.67 -54.95 -50.14
C ALA A 51 -51.07 -54.47 -48.73
N ALA A 52 -51.65 -55.34 -47.90
CA ALA A 52 -51.98 -55.04 -46.51
C ALA A 52 -50.71 -54.81 -45.66
N LEU A 53 -49.65 -55.59 -45.88
CA LEU A 53 -48.37 -55.39 -45.22
C LEU A 53 -47.79 -54.00 -45.57
N VAL A 54 -47.79 -53.62 -46.85
CA VAL A 54 -47.31 -52.30 -47.30
C VAL A 54 -48.17 -51.18 -46.73
N ALA A 55 -49.50 -51.37 -46.69
CA ALA A 55 -50.43 -50.40 -46.12
C ALA A 55 -50.29 -50.24 -44.59
N VAL A 56 -49.70 -51.20 -43.88
CA VAL A 56 -49.41 -51.11 -42.44
C VAL A 56 -48.01 -50.53 -42.19
N VAL A 57 -47.00 -50.96 -42.94
CA VAL A 57 -45.60 -50.56 -42.73
C VAL A 57 -45.35 -49.10 -43.11
N VAL A 58 -45.92 -48.63 -44.22
CA VAL A 58 -45.66 -47.26 -44.73
C VAL A 58 -46.23 -46.18 -43.79
N PRO A 59 -47.46 -46.27 -43.28
CA PRO A 59 -47.94 -45.34 -42.26
C PRO A 59 -47.24 -45.56 -40.91
N GLY A 60 -46.87 -46.81 -40.59
CA GLY A 60 -46.17 -47.16 -39.36
C GLY A 60 -44.78 -46.52 -39.25
N SER A 61 -44.05 -46.36 -40.35
CA SER A 61 -42.70 -45.79 -40.32
C SER A 61 -42.67 -44.31 -39.93
N ALA A 62 -43.77 -43.58 -40.09
CA ALA A 62 -43.88 -42.18 -39.65
C ALA A 62 -43.92 -42.05 -38.11
N PHE A 63 -44.25 -43.14 -37.41
CA PHE A 63 -44.27 -43.20 -35.94
C PHE A 63 -43.03 -43.89 -35.36
N VAL A 64 -42.11 -44.34 -36.21
CA VAL A 64 -40.84 -44.92 -35.75
C VAL A 64 -39.82 -43.79 -35.62
N GLU A 65 -39.68 -43.29 -34.41
CA GLU A 65 -38.54 -42.45 -34.03
C GLU A 65 -37.29 -43.34 -33.99
N LEU A 66 -36.34 -43.08 -34.87
CA LEU A 66 -35.03 -43.71 -34.86
C LEU A 66 -34.12 -42.88 -33.95
N ASP A 67 -33.84 -43.41 -32.76
CA ASP A 67 -32.87 -42.82 -31.85
C ASP A 67 -31.45 -43.01 -32.39
N GLU A 68 -30.92 -41.96 -33.01
CA GLU A 68 -29.55 -41.92 -33.52
C GLU A 68 -28.60 -41.47 -32.39
N GLY A 69 -27.92 -42.43 -31.76
CA GLY A 69 -26.98 -42.18 -30.68
C GLY A 69 -25.58 -41.88 -31.19
N ILE A 70 -25.10 -40.65 -31.02
CA ILE A 70 -23.73 -40.26 -31.34
C ILE A 70 -22.81 -40.62 -30.17
N SER A 71 -21.79 -41.45 -30.42
CA SER A 71 -20.74 -41.71 -29.44
C SER A 71 -19.56 -40.77 -29.68
N ALA A 72 -19.37 -39.81 -28.78
CA ALA A 72 -18.25 -38.89 -28.80
C ALA A 72 -17.33 -39.13 -27.58
N ALA A 73 -16.02 -39.06 -27.80
CA ALA A 73 -15.08 -39.12 -26.69
C ALA A 73 -15.16 -37.80 -25.89
N THR A 74 -15.64 -37.87 -24.66
CA THR A 74 -15.77 -36.72 -23.75
C THR A 74 -14.56 -36.59 -22.85
N ARG A 75 -14.00 -35.38 -22.73
CA ARG A 75 -12.99 -35.06 -21.71
C ARG A 75 -13.57 -34.01 -20.77
N LEU A 76 -13.50 -34.30 -19.48
CA LEU A 76 -13.92 -33.39 -18.42
C LEU A 76 -12.81 -32.36 -18.23
N HIS A 77 -13.09 -31.10 -18.54
CA HIS A 77 -12.21 -29.98 -18.26
C HIS A 77 -12.89 -29.10 -17.19
N PRO A 78 -12.22 -28.79 -16.06
CA PRO A 78 -12.68 -27.74 -15.17
C PRO A 78 -12.82 -26.44 -15.97
N SER A 79 -13.95 -25.76 -15.86
CA SER A 79 -14.15 -24.45 -16.52
C SER A 79 -13.23 -23.37 -15.94
N GLY A 80 -12.82 -23.55 -14.67
CA GLY A 80 -12.01 -22.60 -13.93
C GLY A 80 -10.57 -22.50 -14.45
N GLN A 81 -10.08 -21.26 -14.58
CA GLN A 81 -8.67 -21.00 -14.84
C GLN A 81 -7.82 -21.46 -13.65
N ILE A 82 -6.69 -22.14 -13.94
CA ILE A 82 -5.72 -22.54 -12.91
C ILE A 82 -5.09 -21.28 -12.33
N HIS A 83 -5.08 -21.17 -11.00
CA HIS A 83 -4.47 -20.06 -10.29
C HIS A 83 -3.04 -20.44 -9.90
N HIS A 84 -2.05 -19.80 -10.53
CA HIS A 84 -0.64 -19.96 -10.18
C HIS A 84 -0.32 -19.14 -8.93
N ILE A 85 0.02 -19.80 -7.82
CA ILE A 85 0.35 -19.13 -6.57
C ILE A 85 1.84 -18.84 -6.56
N GLN A 86 2.17 -17.57 -6.73
CA GLN A 86 3.54 -17.06 -6.73
C GLN A 86 3.80 -16.23 -5.47
N HIS A 87 5.07 -16.17 -5.06
CA HIS A 87 5.49 -15.31 -3.96
C HIS A 87 6.43 -14.21 -4.46
N TYR A 88 6.04 -12.95 -4.26
CA TYR A 88 6.71 -11.78 -4.84
C TYR A 88 8.17 -11.61 -4.38
N GLU A 89 8.50 -12.04 -3.16
CA GLU A 89 9.76 -11.70 -2.52
C GLU A 89 10.75 -12.87 -2.42
N GLY A 90 10.27 -14.10 -2.60
CA GLY A 90 11.02 -15.32 -2.33
C GLY A 90 11.30 -15.56 -0.84
N GLY A 91 12.02 -16.63 -0.54
CA GLY A 91 12.37 -17.00 0.84
C GLY A 91 12.66 -18.48 0.99
N THR A 92 13.13 -18.88 2.18
CA THR A 92 13.34 -20.30 2.50
C THR A 92 12.05 -20.89 3.02
N ILE A 93 11.61 -22.01 2.46
CA ILE A 93 10.37 -22.66 2.89
C ILE A 93 10.61 -23.36 4.21
N ARG A 94 9.89 -22.89 5.24
CA ARG A 94 9.92 -23.49 6.57
C ARG A 94 8.95 -24.65 6.66
N ASP A 95 7.71 -24.42 6.25
CA ASP A 95 6.63 -25.40 6.38
C ASP A 95 5.81 -25.45 5.10
N VAL A 96 5.52 -26.67 4.61
CA VAL A 96 4.51 -26.92 3.58
C VAL A 96 3.33 -27.58 4.29
N LEU A 97 2.19 -26.89 4.35
CA LEU A 97 1.02 -27.30 5.15
C LEU A 97 -0.03 -28.07 4.34
N VAL A 98 0.17 -28.21 3.03
CA VAL A 98 -0.76 -28.84 2.09
C VAL A 98 -0.04 -29.88 1.24
N ARG A 99 -0.78 -30.89 0.76
CA ARG A 99 -0.30 -31.94 -0.13
C ARG A 99 -1.00 -31.88 -1.47
N GLU A 100 -0.42 -32.53 -2.47
CA GLU A 100 -1.05 -32.68 -3.78
C GLU A 100 -2.40 -33.40 -3.65
N GLY A 101 -3.45 -32.84 -4.23
CA GLY A 101 -4.81 -33.35 -4.15
C GLY A 101 -5.64 -32.84 -2.96
N ASP A 102 -5.04 -32.10 -2.02
CA ASP A 102 -5.78 -31.55 -0.88
C ASP A 102 -6.79 -30.48 -1.33
N VAL A 103 -7.96 -30.48 -0.70
CA VAL A 103 -8.99 -29.45 -0.89
C VAL A 103 -8.74 -28.31 0.09
N VAL A 104 -8.51 -27.11 -0.44
CA VAL A 104 -8.27 -25.90 0.35
C VAL A 104 -9.39 -24.90 0.16
N ASN A 105 -9.68 -24.14 1.21
CA ASN A 105 -10.63 -23.02 1.15
C ASN A 105 -9.87 -21.71 0.92
N ARG A 106 -10.60 -20.67 0.53
CA ARG A 106 -10.05 -19.31 0.46
C ARG A 106 -9.51 -18.90 1.84
N GLY A 107 -8.28 -18.38 1.87
CA GLY A 107 -7.59 -17.93 3.08
C GLY A 107 -6.80 -19.02 3.83
N THR A 108 -6.93 -20.29 3.45
CA THR A 108 -6.13 -21.39 4.02
C THR A 108 -4.64 -21.16 3.74
N VAL A 109 -3.80 -21.29 4.77
CA VAL A 109 -2.34 -21.18 4.64
C VAL A 109 -1.81 -22.43 3.94
N LEU A 110 -1.01 -22.24 2.90
CA LEU A 110 -0.49 -23.30 2.06
C LEU A 110 0.98 -23.56 2.38
N VAL A 111 1.78 -22.50 2.40
CA VAL A 111 3.22 -22.54 2.61
C VAL A 111 3.60 -21.42 3.56
N ARG A 112 4.48 -21.71 4.52
CA ARG A 112 5.15 -20.70 5.34
C ARG A 112 6.59 -20.58 4.88
N LEU A 113 6.94 -19.39 4.44
CA LEU A 113 8.30 -19.02 4.09
C LEU A 113 8.91 -18.24 5.26
N VAL A 114 10.23 -18.23 5.34
CA VAL A 114 10.97 -17.32 6.21
C VAL A 114 11.88 -16.51 5.32
N ASN A 115 11.74 -15.20 5.41
CA ASN A 115 12.62 -14.25 4.75
C ASN A 115 13.51 -13.58 5.82
N PRO A 116 14.73 -14.08 6.07
CA PRO A 116 15.59 -13.52 7.12
C PRO A 116 15.94 -12.05 6.85
N GLU A 117 16.03 -11.62 5.58
CA GLU A 117 16.27 -10.22 5.23
C GLU A 117 15.05 -9.34 5.54
N GLY A 118 13.83 -9.83 5.28
CA GLY A 118 12.59 -9.13 5.62
C GLY A 118 12.42 -8.94 7.13
N ALA A 119 12.63 -10.01 7.90
CA ALA A 119 12.55 -9.97 9.36
C ALA A 119 13.60 -9.03 9.96
N LYS A 120 14.82 -9.03 9.42
CA LYS A 120 15.90 -8.12 9.84
C LYS A 120 15.54 -6.66 9.55
N ASP A 121 15.05 -6.34 8.35
CA ASP A 121 14.64 -4.97 7.99
C ASP A 121 13.51 -4.46 8.91
N LEU A 122 12.51 -5.30 9.21
CA LEU A 122 11.45 -4.94 10.16
C LEU A 122 11.99 -4.71 11.57
N ALA A 123 12.87 -5.58 12.06
CA ALA A 123 13.49 -5.45 13.38
C ALA A 123 14.34 -4.18 13.51
N GLU A 124 15.13 -3.84 12.49
CA GLU A 124 15.92 -2.60 12.45
C GLU A 124 15.02 -1.36 12.47
N ARG A 125 13.92 -1.37 11.70
CA ARG A 125 12.94 -0.26 11.72
C ARG A 125 12.25 -0.15 13.06
N GLN A 126 11.85 -1.27 13.67
CA GLN A 126 11.23 -1.29 14.99
C GLN A 126 12.18 -0.74 16.07
N ALA A 127 13.45 -1.14 16.04
CA ALA A 127 14.47 -0.63 16.97
C ALA A 127 14.71 0.89 16.78
N ARG A 128 14.66 1.38 15.53
CA ARG A 128 14.76 2.81 15.26
C ARG A 128 13.52 3.57 15.72
N TRP A 129 12.33 2.99 15.59
CA TRP A 129 11.08 3.57 16.06
C TRP A 129 11.07 3.73 17.57
N THR A 130 11.47 2.69 18.31
CA THR A 130 11.55 2.75 19.78
C THR A 130 12.58 3.79 20.24
N ALA A 131 13.74 3.86 19.59
CA ALA A 131 14.76 4.88 19.90
C ALA A 131 14.25 6.31 19.65
N LEU A 132 13.60 6.57 18.51
CA LEU A 132 13.03 7.89 18.21
C LEU A 132 11.88 8.25 19.15
N THR A 133 11.04 7.29 19.51
CA THR A 133 9.93 7.51 20.45
C THR A 133 10.46 7.87 21.84
N ALA A 134 11.50 7.18 22.31
CA ALA A 134 12.15 7.50 23.58
C ALA A 134 12.78 8.90 23.55
N ALA A 135 13.47 9.24 22.46
CA ALA A 135 14.02 10.57 22.26
C ALA A 135 12.93 11.66 22.23
N LEU A 136 11.77 11.41 21.61
CA LEU A 136 10.65 12.35 21.60
C LEU A 136 10.12 12.63 23.01
N ILE A 137 9.93 11.58 23.82
CA ILE A 137 9.49 11.70 25.23
C ILE A 137 10.52 12.51 26.03
N ARG A 138 11.82 12.22 25.86
CA ARG A 138 12.88 13.02 26.48
C ARG A 138 12.81 14.48 26.04
N LEU A 139 12.68 14.75 24.75
CA LEU A 139 12.64 16.11 24.21
C LEU A 139 11.43 16.90 24.71
N SER A 140 10.28 16.25 24.95
CA SER A 140 9.17 16.91 25.64
C SER A 140 9.51 17.32 27.08
N ALA A 141 10.23 16.47 27.82
CA ALA A 141 10.72 16.82 29.16
C ALA A 141 11.78 17.93 29.11
N ASP A 142 12.69 17.91 28.14
CA ASP A 142 13.69 18.98 27.91
C ASP A 142 13.02 20.34 27.62
N LEU A 143 11.89 20.32 26.91
CA LEU A 143 11.13 21.52 26.54
C LEU A 143 10.48 22.18 27.75
N GLU A 144 9.97 21.37 28.67
CA GLU A 144 9.35 21.81 29.93
C GLU A 144 10.38 22.00 31.06
N GLN A 145 11.63 21.56 30.84
CA GLN A 145 12.73 21.61 31.80
C GLN A 145 12.40 20.87 33.11
N GLU A 146 11.69 19.74 32.99
CA GLU A 146 11.39 18.86 34.12
C GLU A 146 12.68 18.20 34.65
N GLU A 147 12.79 17.96 35.96
CA GLU A 147 13.97 17.29 36.53
C GLU A 147 14.06 15.79 36.18
N THR A 148 12.92 15.18 35.86
CA THR A 148 12.79 13.75 35.61
C THR A 148 11.85 13.50 34.45
N ILE A 149 12.17 12.51 33.62
CA ILE A 149 11.34 12.13 32.47
C ILE A 149 10.17 11.27 32.95
N PHE A 150 8.94 11.66 32.64
CA PHE A 150 7.79 10.80 32.82
C PHE A 150 7.65 9.81 31.66
N TRP A 151 7.85 8.52 31.94
CA TRP A 151 7.70 7.44 30.96
C TRP A 151 6.29 6.84 31.00
N PRO A 152 5.50 6.91 29.91
CA PRO A 152 4.19 6.25 29.84
C PRO A 152 4.31 4.73 30.00
N ALA A 153 3.43 4.11 30.79
CA ALA A 153 3.45 2.67 31.07
C ALA A 153 3.32 1.81 29.79
N ASP A 154 2.52 2.27 28.83
CA ASP A 154 2.25 1.56 27.57
C ASP A 154 3.33 1.75 26.49
N SER A 155 4.44 2.42 26.83
CA SER A 155 5.49 2.78 25.85
C SER A 155 6.24 1.59 25.26
N GLY A 156 6.22 0.42 25.91
CA GLY A 156 6.92 -0.79 25.44
C GLY A 156 8.45 -0.63 25.31
N LEU A 157 9.03 0.40 25.93
CA LEU A 157 10.44 0.72 25.87
C LEU A 157 11.26 -0.15 26.82
N ASP A 158 12.41 -0.62 26.34
CA ASP A 158 13.38 -1.34 27.16
C ASP A 158 14.04 -0.40 28.18
N GLU A 159 14.40 -0.97 29.32
CA GLU A 159 14.99 -0.26 30.45
C GLU A 159 16.37 0.33 30.10
N ALA A 160 17.14 -0.35 29.25
CA ALA A 160 18.42 0.16 28.78
C ALA A 160 18.28 1.44 27.93
N VAL A 161 17.19 1.55 27.14
CA VAL A 161 16.90 2.73 26.32
C VAL A 161 16.50 3.90 27.22
N ARG A 162 15.64 3.66 28.22
CA ARG A 162 15.21 4.69 29.17
C ARG A 162 16.40 5.29 29.93
N ARG A 163 17.25 4.46 30.52
CA ARG A 163 18.44 4.92 31.25
C ARG A 163 19.39 5.75 30.39
N ARG A 164 19.58 5.36 29.13
CA ARG A 164 20.40 6.12 28.19
C ARG A 164 19.83 7.52 27.96
N GLU A 165 18.53 7.63 27.68
CA GLU A 165 17.89 8.92 27.45
C GLU A 165 17.84 9.77 28.73
N GLU A 166 17.62 9.16 29.91
CA GLU A 166 17.71 9.85 31.19
C GLU A 166 19.09 10.47 31.41
N THR A 167 20.16 9.74 31.08
CA THR A 167 21.54 10.26 31.21
C THR A 167 21.74 11.46 30.28
N VAL A 168 21.25 11.37 29.04
CA VAL A 168 21.34 12.49 28.07
C VAL A 168 20.56 13.71 28.58
N HIS A 169 19.37 13.50 29.13
CA HIS A 169 18.52 14.56 29.67
C HIS A 169 19.18 15.28 30.85
N THR A 170 19.68 14.53 31.83
CA THR A 170 20.29 15.12 33.02
C THR A 170 21.53 15.93 32.67
N GLU A 171 22.38 15.43 31.78
CA GLU A 171 23.58 16.15 31.32
C GLU A 171 23.22 17.42 30.54
N ARG A 172 22.20 17.34 29.67
CA ARG A 172 21.72 18.48 28.89
C ARG A 172 21.15 19.58 29.80
N LEU A 173 20.31 19.22 30.78
CA LEU A 173 19.76 20.17 31.74
C LEU A 173 20.83 20.77 32.66
N ALA A 174 21.78 19.96 33.12
CA ALA A 174 22.90 20.44 33.93
C ALA A 174 23.73 21.49 33.19
N LEU A 175 24.08 21.21 31.92
CA LEU A 175 24.81 22.15 31.08
C LEU A 175 24.03 23.45 30.85
N HIS A 176 22.73 23.36 30.57
CA HIS A 176 21.89 24.55 30.38
C HIS A 176 21.79 25.37 31.68
N ALA A 177 21.59 24.71 32.82
CA ALA A 177 21.54 25.36 34.13
C ALA A 177 22.87 26.05 34.49
N GLU A 178 24.01 25.46 34.14
CA GLU A 178 25.34 26.08 34.32
C GLU A 178 25.45 27.38 33.50
N GLN A 179 25.03 27.36 32.24
CA GLN A 179 25.05 28.54 31.38
C GLN A 179 24.14 29.66 31.91
N VAL A 180 22.92 29.32 32.34
CA VAL A 180 22.00 30.26 32.97
C VAL A 180 22.61 30.87 34.23
N THR A 181 23.22 30.04 35.08
CA THR A 181 23.87 30.46 36.33
C THR A 181 25.01 31.44 36.07
N LEU A 182 25.84 31.20 35.04
CA LEU A 182 26.90 32.11 34.64
C LEU A 182 26.37 33.51 34.29
N HIS A 183 25.29 33.58 33.51
CA HIS A 183 24.65 34.85 33.16
C HIS A 183 24.00 35.53 34.36
N ILE A 184 23.37 34.77 35.25
CA ILE A 184 22.80 35.31 36.50
C ILE A 184 23.91 35.94 37.37
N HIS A 185 25.07 35.29 37.49
CA HIS A 185 26.21 35.84 38.22
C HIS A 185 26.75 37.12 37.57
N GLU A 186 26.81 37.18 36.23
CA GLU A 186 27.19 38.39 35.50
C GLU A 186 26.22 39.56 35.77
N ILE A 187 24.91 39.29 35.71
CA ILE A 187 23.84 40.25 36.03
C ILE A 187 23.96 40.73 37.47
N SER A 188 24.16 39.82 38.43
CA SER A 188 24.30 40.15 39.85
C SER A 188 25.49 41.06 40.11
N ARG A 189 26.66 40.76 39.52
CA ARG A 189 27.87 41.59 39.64
C ARG A 189 27.64 43.01 39.08
N ARG A 190 27.02 43.14 37.90
CA ARG A 190 26.70 44.46 37.31
C ARG A 190 25.72 45.25 38.19
N ARG A 191 24.73 44.60 38.79
CA ARG A 191 23.79 45.25 39.73
C ARG A 191 24.51 45.80 40.96
N GLN A 192 25.48 45.05 41.50
CA GLN A 192 26.31 45.51 42.62
C GLN A 192 27.16 46.74 42.23
N GLU A 193 27.86 46.69 41.09
CA GLU A 193 28.65 47.81 40.58
C GLU A 193 27.80 49.08 40.32
N ILE A 194 26.58 48.91 39.81
CA ILE A 194 25.62 50.02 39.65
C ILE A 194 25.26 50.61 41.01
N GLY A 195 24.94 49.78 42.00
CA GLY A 195 24.64 50.23 43.37
C GLY A 195 25.79 51.03 43.98
N GLU A 196 27.03 50.57 43.83
CA GLU A 196 28.22 51.29 44.29
C GLU A 196 28.35 52.68 43.63
N LEU A 197 28.19 52.76 42.30
CA LEU A 197 28.22 54.04 41.61
C LEU A 197 27.05 54.96 41.99
N GLU A 198 25.85 54.41 42.17
CA GLU A 198 24.67 55.17 42.60
C GLU A 198 24.88 55.79 43.99
N THR A 199 25.49 55.05 44.93
CA THR A 199 25.86 55.62 46.24
C THR A 199 26.91 56.72 46.10
N LYS A 200 27.89 56.58 45.20
CA LYS A 200 28.87 57.62 44.90
C LYS A 200 28.21 58.87 44.30
N VAL A 201 27.28 58.70 43.37
CA VAL A 201 26.46 59.78 42.78
C VAL A 201 25.67 60.50 43.87
N GLY A 202 25.02 59.76 44.79
CA GLY A 202 24.29 60.34 45.93
C GLY A 202 25.17 61.13 46.90
N ARG A 203 26.38 60.63 47.18
CA ARG A 203 27.37 61.33 48.03
C ARG A 203 27.87 62.62 47.36
N LEU A 204 28.26 62.57 46.09
CA LEU A 204 28.72 63.74 45.34
C LEU A 204 27.62 64.81 45.19
N LYS A 205 26.38 64.38 44.95
CA LYS A 205 25.22 65.28 44.90
C LYS A 205 25.01 66.02 46.23
N SER A 206 25.12 65.30 47.35
CA SER A 206 25.01 65.91 48.69
C SER A 206 26.15 66.87 48.98
N ALA A 207 27.38 66.52 48.59
CA ALA A 207 28.55 67.38 48.73
C ALA A 207 28.42 68.69 47.91
N LEU A 208 27.96 68.59 46.66
CA LEU A 208 27.66 69.75 45.81
C LEU A 208 26.60 70.66 46.42
N ALA A 209 25.54 70.10 47.00
CA ALA A 209 24.51 70.88 47.68
C ALA A 209 25.08 71.66 48.88
N LYS A 210 25.93 71.01 49.69
CA LYS A 210 26.58 71.66 50.84
C LYS A 210 27.60 72.71 50.43
N LEU A 211 28.37 72.47 49.39
CA LEU A 211 29.29 73.47 48.85
C LEU A 211 28.54 74.68 48.28
N ALA A 212 27.39 74.46 47.63
CA ALA A 212 26.55 75.55 47.16
C ALA A 212 25.99 76.41 48.30
N GLU A 213 25.57 75.79 49.42
CA GLU A 213 25.19 76.50 50.65
C GLU A 213 26.34 77.36 51.19
N GLU A 214 27.55 76.78 51.31
CA GLU A 214 28.73 77.51 51.79
C GLU A 214 29.11 78.68 50.86
N LEU A 215 29.10 78.44 49.56
CA LEU A 215 29.45 79.43 48.54
C LEU A 215 28.46 80.61 48.55
N ALA A 216 27.17 80.37 48.80
CA ALA A 216 26.18 81.43 48.99
C ALA A 216 26.50 82.30 50.22
N LEU A 217 26.74 81.68 51.38
CA LEU A 217 27.09 82.40 52.61
C LEU A 217 28.38 83.23 52.46
N LYS A 218 29.38 82.68 51.78
CA LYS A 218 30.65 83.37 51.55
C LYS A 218 30.48 84.53 50.55
N LYS A 219 29.63 84.39 49.52
CA LYS A 219 29.32 85.50 48.60
C LYS A 219 28.67 86.68 49.32
N ASP A 220 27.77 86.42 50.26
CA ASP A 220 27.15 87.49 51.09
C ASP A 220 28.17 88.17 52.01
N ALA A 221 29.08 87.39 52.61
CA ALA A 221 30.17 87.93 53.43
C ALA A 221 31.18 88.77 52.62
N LEU A 222 31.44 88.42 51.35
CA LEU A 222 32.27 89.21 50.44
C LEU A 222 31.61 90.56 50.12
N ALA A 223 30.29 90.57 49.87
CA ALA A 223 29.54 91.80 49.62
C ALA A 223 29.60 92.77 50.82
N SER A 224 29.69 92.22 52.02
CA SER A 224 29.84 92.97 53.27
C SER A 224 31.29 93.34 53.60
N GLY A 225 32.27 92.95 52.77
CA GLY A 225 33.69 93.32 52.90
C GLY A 225 34.54 92.45 53.84
N PHE A 226 33.99 91.37 54.41
CA PHE A 226 34.64 90.58 55.47
C PHE A 226 35.56 89.47 54.96
N ILE A 227 35.55 89.14 53.67
CA ILE A 227 36.42 88.12 53.08
C ILE A 227 37.01 88.57 51.74
N GLY A 228 38.13 87.95 51.32
CA GLY A 228 38.76 88.22 50.03
C GLY A 228 38.17 87.43 48.86
N ARG A 229 38.19 88.01 47.65
CA ARG A 229 37.68 87.36 46.41
C ARG A 229 38.37 86.03 46.07
N GLY A 230 39.61 85.81 46.53
CA GLY A 230 40.33 84.56 46.34
C GLY A 230 39.64 83.33 46.95
N GLU A 231 38.93 83.50 48.08
CA GLU A 231 38.18 82.42 48.72
C GLU A 231 37.00 81.96 47.85
N ILE A 232 36.29 82.90 47.22
CA ILE A 232 35.20 82.58 46.26
C ILE A 232 35.75 81.80 45.07
N VAL A 233 36.87 82.25 44.49
CA VAL A 233 37.48 81.57 43.34
C VAL A 233 37.93 80.15 43.70
N ARG A 234 38.40 79.92 44.93
CA ARG A 234 38.75 78.58 45.41
C ARG A 234 37.52 77.67 45.48
N LEU A 235 36.43 78.14 46.09
CA LEU A 235 35.18 77.38 46.21
C LEU A 235 34.53 77.12 44.84
N GLU A 236 34.59 78.08 43.92
CA GLU A 236 34.09 77.90 42.54
C GLU A 236 34.90 76.84 41.78
N ARG A 237 36.23 76.78 41.95
CA ARG A 237 37.06 75.70 41.38
C ARG A 237 36.70 74.34 41.99
N GLU A 238 36.51 74.28 43.31
CA GLU A 238 36.08 73.05 43.99
C GLU A 238 34.71 72.58 43.50
N GLN A 239 33.78 73.51 43.27
CA GLN A 239 32.46 73.21 42.72
C GLN A 239 32.57 72.63 41.31
N ILE A 240 33.41 73.20 40.43
CA ILE A 240 33.64 72.68 39.07
C ILE A 240 34.20 71.26 39.14
N MET A 241 35.16 71.00 40.02
CA MET A 241 35.74 69.66 40.19
C MET A 241 34.72 68.64 40.68
N LEU A 242 33.97 68.95 41.74
CA LEU A 242 32.91 68.06 42.26
C LEU A 242 31.79 67.84 41.24
N GLN A 243 31.45 68.86 40.45
CA GLN A 243 30.46 68.73 39.39
C GLN A 243 30.95 67.79 38.30
N SER A 244 32.21 67.92 37.88
CA SER A 244 32.84 67.01 36.91
C SER A 244 32.85 65.56 37.42
N ASP A 245 33.20 65.35 38.69
CA ASP A 245 33.19 64.02 39.30
C ASP A 245 31.78 63.44 39.41
N TYR A 246 30.79 64.28 39.74
CA TYR A 246 29.37 63.89 39.79
C TYR A 246 28.88 63.43 38.43
N GLU A 247 29.08 64.22 37.37
CA GLU A 247 28.64 63.85 36.02
C GLU A 247 29.37 62.60 35.53
N THR A 248 30.68 62.47 35.77
CA THR A 248 31.45 61.28 35.40
C THR A 248 30.93 60.01 36.09
N ALA A 249 30.62 60.09 37.38
CA ALA A 249 30.04 58.97 38.13
C ALA A 249 28.63 58.63 37.63
N ARG A 250 27.83 59.65 37.33
CA ARG A 250 26.46 59.51 36.81
C ARG A 250 26.43 58.86 35.43
N GLU A 251 27.28 59.32 34.52
CA GLU A 251 27.44 58.74 33.18
C GLU A 251 27.94 57.30 33.24
N SER A 252 28.89 57.01 34.14
CA SER A 252 29.37 55.63 34.35
C SER A 252 28.26 54.71 34.87
N ALA A 253 27.41 55.20 35.79
CA ALA A 253 26.23 54.45 36.25
C ALA A 253 25.22 54.25 35.11
N ALA A 254 24.98 55.27 34.27
CA ALA A 254 24.10 55.15 33.11
C ALA A 254 24.62 54.10 32.11
N ARG A 255 25.93 54.12 31.80
CA ARG A 255 26.58 53.12 30.93
C ARG A 255 26.44 51.70 31.48
N LEU A 256 26.66 51.49 32.78
CA LEU A 256 26.49 50.17 33.39
C LEU A 256 25.03 49.69 33.35
N ARG A 257 24.04 50.58 33.49
CA ARG A 257 22.62 50.20 33.34
C ARG A 257 22.30 49.70 31.93
N THR A 258 22.84 50.34 30.90
CA THR A 258 22.70 49.84 29.51
C THR A 258 23.33 48.46 29.36
N GLN A 259 24.53 48.27 29.90
CA GLN A 259 25.20 46.97 29.90
C GLN A 259 24.42 45.90 30.68
N LEU A 260 23.80 46.25 31.81
CA LEU A 260 22.92 45.34 32.55
C LEU A 260 21.75 44.90 31.68
N ALA A 261 21.06 45.83 31.02
CA ALA A 261 19.94 45.53 30.12
C ALA A 261 20.37 44.62 28.94
N GLU A 262 21.57 44.82 28.40
CA GLU A 262 22.15 43.93 27.38
C GLU A 262 22.38 42.51 27.93
N SER A 263 22.87 42.37 29.17
CA SER A 263 23.08 41.04 29.78
C SER A 263 21.77 40.33 30.09
N GLU A 264 20.77 41.05 30.57
CA GLU A 264 19.42 40.51 30.77
C GLU A 264 18.80 40.07 29.44
N THR A 265 19.07 40.80 28.35
CA THR A 265 18.64 40.42 27.00
C THR A 265 19.37 39.16 26.53
N ARG A 266 20.67 39.03 26.78
CA ARG A 266 21.44 37.82 26.45
C ARG A 266 20.95 36.58 27.20
N LEU A 267 20.59 36.71 28.47
CA LEU A 267 19.98 35.60 29.24
C LEU A 267 18.65 35.16 28.60
N LYS A 268 17.78 36.11 28.25
CA LYS A 268 16.52 35.80 27.53
C LYS A 268 16.78 35.15 26.17
N GLU A 269 17.82 35.58 25.45
CA GLU A 269 18.21 34.98 24.18
C GLU A 269 18.69 33.53 24.36
N LEU A 270 19.47 33.26 25.41
CA LEU A 270 19.90 31.90 25.75
C LEU A 270 18.70 30.97 25.98
N GLU A 271 17.73 31.40 26.79
CA GLU A 271 16.49 30.64 27.05
C GLU A 271 15.67 30.43 25.78
N ARG A 272 15.52 31.47 24.96
CA ARG A 272 14.80 31.37 23.67
C ARG A 272 15.51 30.44 22.70
N ARG A 273 16.83 30.47 22.67
CA ARG A 273 17.64 29.60 21.81
C ARG A 273 17.48 28.14 22.25
N TRP A 274 17.62 27.85 23.54
CA TRP A 274 17.35 26.52 24.10
C TRP A 274 15.98 25.98 23.65
N ARG A 275 14.91 26.77 23.86
CA ARG A 275 13.56 26.38 23.46
C ARG A 275 13.43 26.17 21.96
N SER A 276 14.03 27.05 21.15
CA SER A 276 14.02 26.94 19.69
C SER A 276 14.74 25.69 19.20
N ASP A 277 15.90 25.36 19.79
CA ASP A 277 16.70 24.21 19.42
C ASP A 277 15.96 22.91 19.77
N VAL A 278 15.39 22.82 20.98
CA VAL A 278 14.58 21.66 21.40
C VAL A 278 13.35 21.49 20.51
N LEU A 279 12.61 22.57 20.20
CA LEU A 279 11.48 22.49 19.27
C LEU A 279 11.90 22.08 17.85
N GLY A 280 13.09 22.50 17.41
CA GLY A 280 13.67 22.04 16.15
C GLY A 280 13.94 20.54 16.16
N GLU A 281 14.55 20.03 17.22
CA GLU A 281 14.80 18.59 17.42
C GLU A 281 13.50 17.78 17.50
N ILE A 282 12.46 18.28 18.18
CA ILE A 282 11.13 17.65 18.23
C ILE A 282 10.56 17.51 16.83
N ASN A 283 10.48 18.59 16.06
CA ASN A 283 9.93 18.56 14.70
C ASN A 283 10.69 17.58 13.78
N GLN A 284 12.02 17.54 13.89
CA GLN A 284 12.85 16.60 13.13
C GLN A 284 12.58 15.15 13.54
N THR A 285 12.45 14.90 14.86
CA THR A 285 12.15 13.57 15.40
C THR A 285 10.76 13.09 15.00
N GLU A 286 9.74 13.95 15.09
CA GLU A 286 8.38 13.65 14.65
C GLU A 286 8.30 13.35 13.15
N THR A 287 9.01 14.14 12.33
CA THR A 287 9.10 13.90 10.89
C THR A 287 9.77 12.56 10.59
N ALA A 288 10.84 12.22 11.33
CA ALA A 288 11.51 10.93 11.20
C ALA A 288 10.62 9.76 11.64
N ILE A 289 9.85 9.91 12.72
CA ILE A 289 8.85 8.94 13.17
C ILE A 289 7.78 8.75 12.09
N ALA A 290 7.20 9.82 11.56
CA ALA A 290 6.16 9.75 10.53
C ALA A 290 6.66 9.04 9.26
N ALA A 291 7.87 9.39 8.78
CA ALA A 291 8.48 8.73 7.64
C ALA A 291 8.78 7.24 7.91
N LEU A 292 9.29 6.93 9.09
CA LEU A 292 9.59 5.56 9.49
C LEU A 292 8.32 4.72 9.59
N GLY A 293 7.26 5.25 10.18
CA GLY A 293 5.95 4.59 10.30
C GLY A 293 5.36 4.19 8.94
N ALA A 294 5.44 5.09 7.95
CA ALA A 294 5.00 4.78 6.59
C ALA A 294 5.78 3.60 5.98
N THR A 295 7.09 3.54 6.19
CA THR A 295 7.92 2.43 5.69
C THR A 295 7.80 1.14 6.51
N MET A 296 7.51 1.25 7.80
CA MET A 296 7.29 0.10 8.69
C MET A 296 6.02 -0.65 8.33
N ALA A 297 4.95 0.05 7.91
CA ALA A 297 3.75 -0.59 7.43
C ALA A 297 4.04 -1.51 6.23
N ILE A 298 4.90 -1.05 5.30
CA ILE A 298 5.33 -1.85 4.13
C ILE A 298 6.18 -3.05 4.56
N ALA A 299 7.14 -2.85 5.48
CA ALA A 299 7.98 -3.92 5.99
C ALA A 299 7.17 -4.97 6.79
N SER A 300 6.16 -4.53 7.54
CA SER A 300 5.26 -5.41 8.29
C SER A 300 4.35 -6.22 7.37
N ASP A 301 3.83 -5.61 6.30
CA ASP A 301 3.02 -6.29 5.29
C ASP A 301 3.86 -7.34 4.54
N ARG A 302 5.12 -7.00 4.24
CA ARG A 302 6.14 -7.93 3.72
C ARG A 302 6.35 -9.13 4.64
N GLU A 303 6.52 -8.92 5.94
CA GLU A 303 6.65 -10.02 6.91
C GLU A 303 5.35 -10.85 7.01
N ALA A 304 4.18 -10.22 6.95
CA ALA A 304 2.90 -10.92 6.96
C ALA A 304 2.70 -11.82 5.71
N ARG A 305 3.27 -11.41 4.56
CA ARG A 305 3.28 -12.21 3.32
C ARG A 305 4.19 -13.44 3.37
N SER A 306 4.95 -13.64 4.44
CA SER A 306 5.67 -14.90 4.69
C SER A 306 4.74 -16.12 4.74
N GLU A 307 3.46 -15.91 5.08
CA GLU A 307 2.41 -16.93 4.96
C GLU A 307 1.67 -16.80 3.62
N VAL A 308 1.89 -17.78 2.73
CA VAL A 308 1.18 -17.82 1.44
C VAL A 308 -0.16 -18.51 1.62
N ARG A 309 -1.24 -17.81 1.24
CA ARG A 309 -2.62 -18.25 1.43
C ARG A 309 -3.33 -18.47 0.10
N SER A 310 -4.32 -19.36 0.08
CA SER A 310 -5.14 -19.60 -1.11
C SER A 310 -6.10 -18.42 -1.40
N PRO A 311 -6.15 -17.87 -2.63
CA PRO A 311 -7.11 -16.85 -3.02
C PRO A 311 -8.52 -17.43 -3.28
N VAL A 312 -8.64 -18.72 -3.57
CA VAL A 312 -9.87 -19.39 -3.99
C VAL A 312 -10.07 -20.73 -3.29
N ARG A 313 -11.27 -21.30 -3.34
CA ARG A 313 -11.48 -22.69 -2.95
C ARG A 313 -11.10 -23.60 -4.11
N GLY A 314 -10.27 -24.61 -3.86
CA GLY A 314 -9.76 -25.43 -4.95
C GLY A 314 -9.03 -26.68 -4.50
N ILE A 315 -8.61 -27.49 -5.46
CA ILE A 315 -7.71 -28.62 -5.26
C ILE A 315 -6.29 -28.15 -5.52
N VAL A 316 -5.39 -28.48 -4.61
CA VAL A 316 -3.97 -28.15 -4.71
C VAL A 316 -3.27 -29.07 -5.70
N LYS A 317 -2.58 -28.46 -6.67
CA LYS A 317 -1.67 -29.12 -7.59
C LYS A 317 -0.26 -28.61 -7.30
N MET A 318 0.61 -29.47 -6.81
CA MET A 318 1.98 -29.09 -6.48
C MET A 318 2.74 -28.64 -7.74
N ALA A 319 3.52 -27.56 -7.62
CA ALA A 319 4.43 -27.11 -8.68
C ALA A 319 5.87 -27.54 -8.35
N ALA A 320 6.87 -26.78 -8.79
CA ALA A 320 8.29 -27.15 -8.73
C ALA A 320 8.84 -27.35 -7.31
N ILE A 321 8.17 -26.80 -6.30
CA ILE A 321 8.68 -26.79 -4.93
C ILE A 321 7.88 -27.75 -4.05
N THR A 322 8.57 -28.76 -3.53
CA THR A 322 7.96 -29.90 -2.83
C THR A 322 8.57 -30.18 -1.46
N SER A 323 9.72 -29.59 -1.14
CA SER A 323 10.50 -29.94 0.06
C SER A 323 10.76 -28.75 0.97
N VAL A 324 10.66 -28.99 2.28
CA VAL A 324 11.09 -28.07 3.33
C VAL A 324 12.58 -27.74 3.16
N GLY A 325 12.95 -26.48 3.36
CA GLY A 325 14.33 -25.98 3.23
C GLY A 325 14.73 -25.55 1.82
N GLN A 326 13.88 -25.74 0.80
CA GLN A 326 14.12 -25.19 -0.53
C GLN A 326 13.95 -23.65 -0.53
N VAL A 327 14.75 -22.98 -1.35
CA VAL A 327 14.72 -21.52 -1.51
C VAL A 327 13.88 -21.18 -2.73
N ALA A 328 12.79 -20.46 -2.52
CA ALA A 328 11.97 -19.90 -3.58
C ALA A 328 12.52 -18.54 -4.02
N ARG A 329 12.63 -18.32 -5.34
CA ARG A 329 13.02 -17.03 -5.91
C ARG A 329 11.84 -16.06 -5.94
N PRO A 330 12.10 -14.74 -5.96
CA PRO A 330 11.07 -13.73 -6.21
C PRO A 330 10.30 -14.03 -7.51
N GLY A 331 8.96 -14.07 -7.42
CA GLY A 331 8.07 -14.35 -8.56
C GLY A 331 7.99 -15.83 -8.98
N GLU A 332 8.63 -16.73 -8.22
CA GLU A 332 8.56 -18.17 -8.51
C GLU A 332 7.18 -18.74 -8.13
N THR A 333 6.67 -19.65 -8.96
CA THR A 333 5.41 -20.34 -8.70
C THR A 333 5.65 -21.45 -7.69
N LEU A 334 5.00 -21.34 -6.53
CA LEU A 334 5.12 -22.32 -5.45
C LEU A 334 4.23 -23.53 -5.70
N LEU A 335 2.97 -23.29 -6.08
CA LEU A 335 1.96 -24.32 -6.36
C LEU A 335 0.85 -23.73 -7.22
N ASP A 336 0.04 -24.61 -7.80
CA ASP A 336 -1.14 -24.27 -8.56
C ASP A 336 -2.41 -24.66 -7.79
N ILE A 337 -3.46 -23.87 -7.93
CA ILE A 337 -4.78 -24.19 -7.36
C ILE A 337 -5.78 -24.29 -8.51
N VAL A 338 -6.42 -25.46 -8.60
CA VAL A 338 -7.50 -25.71 -9.56
C VAL A 338 -8.82 -25.40 -8.86
N PRO A 339 -9.56 -24.36 -9.24
CA PRO A 339 -10.84 -24.03 -8.61
C PRO A 339 -11.81 -25.20 -8.72
N VAL A 340 -12.48 -25.52 -7.61
CA VAL A 340 -13.62 -26.46 -7.61
C VAL A 340 -14.88 -25.63 -7.68
N GLU A 341 -15.17 -25.08 -8.85
CA GLU A 341 -16.46 -24.47 -9.17
C GLU A 341 -17.39 -25.53 -9.78
N ASP A 342 -18.69 -25.40 -9.54
CA ASP A 342 -19.70 -26.42 -9.85
C ASP A 342 -20.00 -26.59 -11.36
N THR A 343 -19.27 -25.89 -12.25
CA THR A 343 -19.46 -25.96 -13.70
C THR A 343 -18.35 -26.77 -14.38
N LEU A 344 -18.52 -28.09 -14.41
CA LEU A 344 -17.70 -28.95 -15.26
C LEU A 344 -18.12 -28.77 -16.72
N VAL A 345 -17.19 -28.34 -17.58
CA VAL A 345 -17.44 -28.26 -19.02
C VAL A 345 -17.00 -29.58 -19.64
N ILE A 346 -17.94 -30.22 -20.34
CA ILE A 346 -17.67 -31.47 -21.06
C ILE A 346 -17.29 -31.10 -22.49
N GLU A 347 -16.02 -31.25 -22.84
CA GLU A 347 -15.59 -31.17 -24.23
C GLU A 347 -15.74 -32.53 -24.89
N ALA A 348 -16.67 -32.64 -25.84
CA ALA A 348 -16.87 -33.84 -26.64
C ALA A 348 -16.21 -33.68 -28.01
N ARG A 349 -15.29 -34.58 -28.36
CA ARG A 349 -14.76 -34.64 -29.74
C ARG A 349 -15.68 -35.51 -30.58
N VAL A 350 -16.40 -34.87 -31.49
CA VAL A 350 -17.32 -35.52 -32.42
C VAL A 350 -16.58 -35.75 -33.75
N ALA A 351 -16.73 -36.95 -34.34
CA ALA A 351 -16.16 -37.23 -35.65
C ALA A 351 -16.80 -36.31 -36.71
N PRO A 352 -16.06 -35.85 -37.73
CA PRO A 352 -16.59 -34.92 -38.74
C PRO A 352 -17.86 -35.44 -39.45
N GLN A 353 -18.00 -36.75 -39.58
CA GLN A 353 -19.18 -37.40 -40.18
C GLN A 353 -20.46 -37.26 -39.32
N ASP A 354 -20.33 -37.08 -38.00
CA ASP A 354 -21.45 -37.02 -37.06
C ASP A 354 -21.81 -35.56 -36.67
N ILE A 355 -21.08 -34.56 -37.21
CA ILE A 355 -21.27 -33.15 -36.86
C ILE A 355 -22.64 -32.60 -37.28
N ALA A 356 -23.23 -33.14 -38.35
CA ALA A 356 -24.52 -32.71 -38.88
C ALA A 356 -25.69 -33.01 -37.92
N ALA A 357 -25.50 -33.99 -37.02
CA ALA A 357 -26.50 -34.40 -36.04
C ALA A 357 -26.38 -33.65 -34.69
N VAL A 358 -25.31 -32.87 -34.48
CA VAL A 358 -25.09 -32.11 -33.23
C VAL A 358 -25.79 -30.74 -33.28
N ARG A 359 -26.72 -30.51 -32.35
CA ARG A 359 -27.49 -29.26 -32.24
C ARG A 359 -27.47 -28.75 -30.80
N GLU A 360 -27.56 -27.44 -30.63
CA GLU A 360 -27.62 -26.84 -29.30
C GLU A 360 -28.88 -27.29 -28.55
N GLY A 361 -28.73 -27.67 -27.29
CA GLY A 361 -29.82 -28.24 -26.50
C GLY A 361 -30.09 -29.74 -26.72
N LEU A 362 -29.28 -30.46 -27.54
CA LEU A 362 -29.28 -31.92 -27.51
C LEU A 362 -28.93 -32.38 -26.09
N GLY A 363 -29.89 -33.02 -25.41
CA GLY A 363 -29.69 -33.61 -24.10
C GLY A 363 -28.97 -34.94 -24.25
N GLY A 364 -27.76 -35.05 -23.71
CA GLY A 364 -27.13 -36.34 -23.50
C GLY A 364 -27.54 -36.92 -22.14
N ASN A 365 -27.39 -38.24 -21.97
CA ASN A 365 -27.33 -38.85 -20.64
C ASN A 365 -26.09 -38.32 -19.91
N GLY A 366 -26.16 -37.11 -19.34
CA GLY A 366 -25.10 -36.50 -18.54
C GLY A 366 -24.85 -35.00 -18.69
N ALA A 367 -25.30 -34.31 -19.76
CA ALA A 367 -25.18 -32.85 -19.89
C ALA A 367 -25.94 -32.30 -21.11
N ARG A 368 -26.22 -30.98 -21.10
CA ARG A 368 -26.82 -30.23 -22.21
C ARG A 368 -25.70 -29.48 -22.96
N LEU A 369 -25.59 -29.70 -24.27
CA LEU A 369 -24.58 -29.03 -25.10
C LEU A 369 -24.96 -27.56 -25.34
N GLN A 370 -24.05 -26.64 -25.01
CA GLN A 370 -24.16 -25.20 -25.26
C GLN A 370 -22.98 -24.78 -26.16
N ARG A 371 -23.24 -24.02 -27.22
CA ARG A 371 -22.16 -23.53 -28.11
C ARG A 371 -21.49 -22.30 -27.46
N PRO A 372 -20.20 -22.04 -27.74
CA PRO A 372 -19.52 -20.84 -27.24
C PRO A 372 -20.11 -19.55 -27.82
#